data_AF-A0A6P1INC4-F1
#
_entry.id   AF-A0A6P1INC4-F1
#
_cell.length_a   1.000
_cell.length_b   1.000
_cell.length_c   1.000
_cell.angle_alpha   90.00
_cell.angle_beta   90.00
_cell.angle_gamma   90.00
#
_symmetry.space_group_name_H-M   'P 1'
#
loop_
_entity.id
_entity.type
_entity.pdbx_description
1 polymer ?
#
loop_
_entity_poly.entity_id
_entity_poly.type
_entity_poly.pdbx_seq_one_letter_code
_entity_poly.pdbx_strand_id
1 'polypeptide(L)'
;MHLLLTLPITLRSLVKPKKLEFNPVVMNGPLPSKSPDLWRRFLKPGGKTVAISASDSAKVRAYMQEHSTEAISEDGLVAFTLQDDGFLVECLPDQLVEADAMAL
;
A
#
# COMPACT_ATOMS: atom_id res chain seq x y z
N MET A 1 -19.29 -13.73 -10.66
CA MET A 1 -18.34 -12.69 -11.12
C MET A 1 -18.86 -11.36 -10.62
N HIS A 2 -18.31 -10.83 -9.52
CA HIS A 2 -18.70 -9.52 -9.01
C HIS A 2 -17.69 -8.50 -9.54
N LEU A 3 -18.18 -7.52 -10.30
CA LEU A 3 -17.39 -6.37 -10.71
C LEU A 3 -17.16 -5.52 -9.46
N LEU A 4 -16.03 -5.70 -8.79
CA LEU A 4 -15.59 -4.79 -7.74
C LEU A 4 -15.17 -3.48 -8.41
N LEU A 5 -16.09 -2.52 -8.45
CA LEU A 5 -15.77 -1.14 -8.81
C LEU A 5 -15.08 -0.51 -7.58
N THR A 6 -13.79 -0.76 -7.41
CA THR A 6 -13.01 -0.08 -6.37
C THR A 6 -12.83 1.38 -6.78
N LEU A 7 -13.46 2.30 -6.05
CA LEU A 7 -13.22 3.73 -6.26
C LEU A 7 -11.83 4.08 -5.78
N PRO A 8 -11.02 4.85 -6.53
CA PRO A 8 -9.69 5.25 -6.10
C PRO A 8 -9.77 6.17 -4.87
N ILE A 9 -8.83 6.03 -3.95
CA ILE A 9 -8.63 7.00 -2.88
C ILE A 9 -7.90 8.23 -3.41
N THR A 10 -8.42 9.42 -3.10
CA THR A 10 -7.77 10.69 -3.41
C THR A 10 -6.98 11.21 -2.22
N LEU A 11 -5.71 11.52 -2.42
CA LEU A 11 -4.81 12.14 -1.44
C LEU A 11 -4.26 13.47 -1.96
N ARG A 12 -3.70 14.29 -1.06
CA ARG A 12 -2.94 15.49 -1.41
C ARG A 12 -1.50 15.35 -0.95
N SER A 13 -0.55 15.52 -1.86
CA SER A 13 0.86 15.62 -1.48
C SER A 13 1.13 16.94 -0.77
N LEU A 14 1.90 16.88 0.32
CA LEU A 14 2.31 18.07 1.08
C LEU A 14 3.48 18.82 0.42
N VAL A 15 4.27 18.15 -0.42
CA VAL A 15 5.46 18.73 -1.06
C VAL A 15 5.11 19.43 -2.37
N LYS A 16 4.17 18.86 -3.12
CA LYS A 16 3.61 19.47 -4.33
C LYS A 16 2.09 19.41 -4.22
N PRO A 17 1.36 20.53 -4.31
CA PRO A 17 -0.10 20.54 -4.24
C PRO A 17 -0.71 19.92 -5.50
N LYS A 18 -0.53 18.62 -5.67
CA LYS A 18 -1.09 17.77 -6.71
C LYS A 18 -2.07 16.81 -6.05
N LYS A 19 -3.23 16.64 -6.66
CA LYS A 19 -4.16 15.56 -6.36
C LYS A 19 -3.52 14.25 -6.80
N LEU A 20 -3.42 13.29 -5.90
CA LEU A 20 -2.95 11.93 -6.19
C LEU A 20 -4.14 10.98 -6.04
N GLU A 21 -4.33 10.10 -7.01
CA GLU A 21 -5.39 9.09 -6.97
C GLU A 21 -4.74 7.73 -6.90
N PHE A 22 -5.11 6.91 -5.92
CA PHE A 22 -4.53 5.60 -5.72
C PHE A 22 -5.61 4.52 -5.73
N ASN A 23 -5.29 3.39 -6.32
CA ASN A 23 -6.09 2.18 -6.31
C ASN A 23 -5.48 1.16 -5.34
N PRO A 24 -6.27 0.20 -4.83
CA PRO A 24 -5.73 -0.84 -3.99
C PRO A 24 -4.91 -1.80 -4.85
N VAL A 25 -3.76 -2.22 -4.36
CA VAL A 25 -2.96 -3.24 -5.05
C VAL A 25 -3.48 -4.60 -4.61
N VAL A 26 -3.79 -5.47 -5.58
CA VAL A 26 -4.10 -6.88 -5.31
C VAL A 26 -2.82 -7.58 -4.89
N MET A 27 -2.90 -8.34 -3.83
CA MET A 27 -1.74 -8.94 -3.20
C MET A 27 -1.95 -10.44 -3.01
N ASN A 28 -0.85 -11.18 -3.10
CA ASN A 28 -0.84 -12.63 -3.01
C ASN A 28 -0.45 -13.06 -1.58
N GLY A 29 -1.38 -12.97 -0.63
CA GLY A 29 -1.13 -13.41 0.74
C GLY A 29 -2.22 -13.00 1.73
N PRO A 30 -2.21 -13.55 2.97
CA PRO A 30 -3.09 -13.12 4.03
C PRO A 30 -2.70 -11.70 4.50
N LEU A 31 -3.65 -10.77 4.41
CA LEU A 31 -3.44 -9.36 4.75
C LEU A 31 -4.40 -8.90 5.85
N PRO A 32 -3.99 -7.93 6.68
CA PRO A 32 -2.65 -7.32 6.76
C PRO A 32 -1.59 -8.30 7.31
N SER A 33 -0.32 -8.10 6.93
CA SER A 33 0.80 -8.88 7.42
C SER A 33 0.95 -8.69 8.93
N LYS A 34 1.12 -9.81 9.66
CA LYS A 34 1.39 -9.79 11.10
C LYS A 34 2.88 -9.91 11.43
N SER A 35 3.73 -10.15 10.43
CA SER A 35 5.16 -10.40 10.61
C SER A 35 5.99 -9.14 10.34
N PRO A 36 6.70 -8.61 11.35
CA PRO A 36 7.58 -7.45 11.16
C PRO A 36 8.72 -7.69 10.16
N ASP A 37 9.19 -8.94 10.01
CA ASP A 37 10.27 -9.25 9.08
C ASP A 37 9.79 -9.27 7.62
N LEU A 38 8.56 -9.73 7.38
CA LEU A 38 7.92 -9.58 6.07
C LEU A 38 7.72 -8.11 5.72
N TRP A 39 7.30 -7.30 6.70
CA TRP A 39 7.14 -5.87 6.51
C TRP A 39 8.43 -5.20 6.04
N ARG A 40 9.59 -5.54 6.63
CA ARG A 40 10.88 -4.97 6.18
C ARG A 40 11.24 -5.37 4.74
N ARG A 41 10.88 -6.58 4.31
CA ARG A 41 11.10 -7.07 2.94
C ARG A 41 10.14 -6.43 1.94
N PHE A 42 8.94 -6.10 2.41
CA PHE A 42 7.92 -5.39 1.65
C PHE A 42 8.33 -3.95 1.36
N LEU A 43 9.07 -3.28 2.24
CA LEU A 43 9.61 -1.95 1.95
C LEU A 43 10.72 -2.02 0.88
N LYS A 44 10.66 -1.13 -0.11
CA LYS A 44 11.70 -1.03 -1.14
C LYS A 44 12.93 -0.29 -0.58
N PRO A 45 14.12 -0.89 -0.56
CA PRO A 45 15.34 -0.20 -0.14
C PRO A 45 15.61 1.04 -1.03
N GLY A 46 15.73 2.22 -0.42
CA GLY A 46 15.89 3.48 -1.15
C GLY A 46 14.66 3.89 -1.98
N GLY A 47 13.49 3.34 -1.67
CA GLY A 47 12.23 3.65 -2.33
C GLY A 47 11.80 5.11 -2.17
N LYS A 48 10.92 5.57 -3.06
CA LYS A 48 10.35 6.93 -2.99
C LYS A 48 9.50 7.10 -1.74
N THR A 49 9.51 8.32 -1.19
CA THR A 49 8.65 8.71 -0.07
C THR A 49 7.75 9.87 -0.49
N VAL A 50 6.48 9.82 -0.13
CA VAL A 50 5.49 10.88 -0.34
C VAL A 50 4.95 11.32 1.01
N ALA A 51 5.19 12.59 1.36
CA ALA A 51 4.59 13.18 2.56
C ALA A 51 3.11 13.49 2.33
N ILE A 52 2.27 13.03 3.26
CA ILE A 52 0.82 13.20 3.29
C ILE A 52 0.38 13.74 4.65
N SER A 53 -0.82 14.30 4.74
CA SER A 53 -1.36 14.77 6.02
C SER A 53 -1.75 13.61 6.94
N ALA A 54 -1.74 13.81 8.26
CA ALA A 54 -2.22 12.80 9.20
C ALA A 54 -3.69 12.39 8.96
N SER A 55 -4.53 13.34 8.51
CA SER A 55 -5.91 13.05 8.09
C SER A 55 -5.94 12.10 6.89
N ASP A 56 -5.05 12.29 5.92
CA ASP A 56 -4.94 11.41 4.76
C ASP A 56 -4.35 10.06 5.13
N SER A 57 -3.41 9.99 6.09
CA SER A 57 -2.90 8.72 6.63
C SER A 57 -4.02 7.85 7.20
N ALA A 58 -4.95 8.46 7.96
CA ALA A 58 -6.11 7.75 8.49
C ALA A 58 -7.04 7.22 7.38
N LYS A 59 -7.25 8.00 6.32
CA LYS A 59 -8.05 7.56 5.15
C LYS A 59 -7.37 6.41 4.42
N VAL A 60 -6.06 6.49 4.18
CA VAL A 60 -5.29 5.42 3.54
C VAL A 60 -5.38 4.13 4.35
N ARG A 61 -5.23 4.22 5.68
CA ARG A 61 -5.35 3.07 6.58
C ARG A 61 -6.72 2.40 6.49
N ALA A 62 -7.80 3.19 6.54
CA ALA A 62 -9.15 2.68 6.40
C ALA A 62 -9.38 2.02 5.03
N TYR A 63 -8.89 2.65 3.96
CA TYR A 63 -8.99 2.14 2.59
C TYR A 63 -8.25 0.82 2.39
N MET A 64 -7.02 0.73 2.91
CA MET A 64 -6.22 -0.50 2.91
C MET A 64 -6.94 -1.64 3.64
N GLN A 65 -7.54 -1.36 4.80
CA GLN A 65 -8.34 -2.33 5.56
C GLN A 65 -9.59 -2.79 4.81
N GLU A 66 -10.36 -1.86 4.24
CA GLU A 66 -11.58 -2.15 3.46
C GLU A 66 -11.28 -3.06 2.26
N HIS A 67 -10.16 -2.83 1.59
CA HIS A 67 -9.75 -3.59 0.42
C HIS A 67 -8.84 -4.78 0.74
N SER A 68 -8.61 -5.08 2.02
CA SER A 68 -7.71 -6.15 2.47
C SER A 68 -6.34 -6.11 1.75
N THR A 69 -5.77 -4.91 1.66
CA THR A 69 -4.46 -4.66 1.03
C THR A 69 -3.54 -3.89 1.99
N GLU A 70 -2.22 -3.99 1.77
CA GLU A 70 -1.22 -3.13 2.42
C GLU A 70 -0.52 -2.20 1.45
N ALA A 71 -0.90 -2.23 0.17
CA ALA A 71 -0.30 -1.42 -0.88
C ALA A 71 -1.35 -0.69 -1.72
N ILE A 72 -1.00 0.51 -2.15
CA ILE A 72 -1.79 1.34 -3.05
C ILE A 72 -0.93 1.84 -4.21
N SER A 73 -1.52 2.09 -5.38
CA SER A 73 -0.77 2.51 -6.58
C SER A 73 -1.56 3.54 -7.42
N GLU A 74 -0.85 4.56 -7.95
CA GLU A 74 -1.44 5.57 -8.85
C GLU A 74 -1.55 5.02 -10.29
N ASP A 75 -0.59 4.20 -10.72
CA ASP A 75 -0.39 3.79 -12.11
C ASP A 75 -0.35 2.27 -12.33
N GLY A 76 -0.41 1.48 -11.26
CA GLY A 76 -0.26 0.03 -11.29
C GLY A 76 1.18 -0.45 -11.47
N LEU A 77 2.16 0.45 -11.57
CA LEU A 77 3.58 0.15 -11.75
C LEU A 77 4.38 0.38 -10.47
N VAL A 78 4.04 1.44 -9.73
CA VAL A 78 4.69 1.79 -8.46
C VAL A 78 3.68 1.65 -7.33
N ALA A 79 4.01 0.81 -6.35
CA ALA A 79 3.21 0.60 -5.17
C ALA A 79 3.78 1.37 -3.97
N PHE A 80 2.89 1.85 -3.12
CA PHE A 80 3.20 2.54 -1.88
C PHE A 80 2.46 1.90 -0.72
N THR A 81 3.10 1.90 0.44
CA THR A 81 2.48 1.52 1.71
C THR A 81 2.58 2.66 2.72
N LEU A 82 1.74 2.61 3.74
CA LEU A 82 1.74 3.60 4.81
C LEU A 82 2.87 3.31 5.80
N GLN A 83 3.79 4.26 5.97
CA GLN A 83 4.81 4.23 7.01
C GLN A 83 4.55 5.38 7.98
N ASP A 84 4.26 5.03 9.23
CA ASP A 84 3.92 5.97 10.29
C ASP A 84 2.76 6.91 9.92
N ASP A 85 2.44 7.86 10.79
CA ASP A 85 1.44 8.88 10.50
C ASP A 85 2.06 10.02 9.69
N GLY A 86 1.96 9.94 8.37
CA GLY A 86 2.26 11.08 7.48
C GLY A 86 3.10 10.76 6.25
N PHE A 87 3.49 9.50 6.04
CA PHE A 87 4.30 9.13 4.89
C PHE A 87 3.75 7.89 4.19
N LEU A 88 3.75 7.98 2.86
CA LEU A 88 3.70 6.81 2.00
C LEU A 88 5.11 6.51 1.52
N VAL A 89 5.49 5.23 1.55
CA VAL A 89 6.79 4.77 1.06
C VAL A 89 6.63 3.68 0.04
N GLU A 90 7.48 3.71 -0.97
CA GLU A 90 7.46 2.75 -2.06
C GLU A 90 7.75 1.34 -1.52
N CYS A 91 6.94 0.38 -1.96
CA CYS A 91 7.00 -1.00 -1.51
C CYS A 91 7.06 -1.99 -2.68
N LEU A 92 7.33 -3.25 -2.36
CA LEU A 92 7.44 -4.38 -3.27
C LEU A 92 6.34 -5.39 -2.92
N PRO A 93 5.10 -5.23 -3.45
CA PRO A 93 3.96 -6.05 -3.05
C PRO A 93 4.09 -7.53 -3.35
N ASP A 94 4.88 -7.89 -4.37
CA ASP A 94 5.16 -9.29 -4.71
C ASP A 94 6.05 -10.00 -3.67
N GLN A 95 6.73 -9.25 -2.80
CA GLN A 95 7.59 -9.82 -1.75
C GLN A 95 6.80 -10.28 -0.51
N LEU A 96 5.49 -10.02 -0.45
CA LEU A 96 4.61 -10.50 0.62
C LEU A 96 4.08 -11.93 0.40
N VAL A 97 4.52 -12.58 -0.67
CA VAL A 97 4.33 -14.02 -0.85
C VAL A 97 5.22 -14.73 0.18
N GLU A 98 4.65 -15.13 1.32
CA GLU A 98 5.30 -16.12 2.17
C GLU A 98 5.47 -17.42 1.37
N ALA A 99 6.64 -18.02 1.55
CA ALA A 99 7.10 -19.25 0.93
C ALA A 99 6.33 -20.48 1.45
N ASP A 100 5.01 -20.44 1.49
CA ASP A 100 4.15 -21.57 1.87
C ASP A 100 3.94 -22.56 0.69
N ALA A 101 4.81 -22.47 -0.33
CA ALA A 101 4.87 -23.40 -1.45
C ALA A 101 5.96 -24.48 -1.31
N MET A 102 6.64 -24.56 -0.15
CA MET A 102 7.70 -25.57 0.12
C MET A 102 7.43 -26.47 1.33
N ALA A 103 6.18 -26.59 1.77
CA ALA A 103 5.74 -27.67 2.65
C ALA A 103 4.82 -28.64 1.89
N LEU A 104 5.37 -29.33 0.88
CA LEU A 104 4.80 -30.53 0.28
C LEU A 104 5.73 -31.71 0.55
#